data_AF-Q4DQ98-F1
#
_entry.id   AF-Q4DQ98-F1
#
_cell.length_a   1.000
_cell.length_b   1.000
_cell.length_c   1.000
_cell.angle_alpha   90.00
_cell.angle_beta   90.00
_cell.angle_gamma   90.00
#
_symmetry.space_group_name_H-M   'P 1'
#
loop_
_entity.id
_entity.type
_entity.pdbx_description
1 polymer ?
#
loop_
_entity_poly.entity_id
_entity_poly.type
_entity_poly.pdbx_seq_one_letter_code
_entity_poly.pdbx_strand_id
1 'polypeptide(L)'
;LQLESLVQMLWTLQRKQAAHAGGSLQVTNHLAATGTDVDILTRLAWDAHATPLQKQACVGAVCAICASFKSSEATHVAARFALGMLQVDGALQTATAAALSSPPPLAAKGEATDVRRRWMANITATDAEWRVRCEASNHIMDLFLDETHDDAVYIPLHVHVALKSFLGPFQSYLKRRQQLVREAQRNHRITLPEIDDAAHWREVAENLSAFLEYKTQHIGRDRL
;
A
#
# COMPACT_ATOMS: atom_id res chain seq x y z
N LEU A 1 -7.11 -8.03 -17.72
CA LEU A 1 -6.27 -9.23 -17.51
C LEU A 1 -4.87 -9.07 -18.11
N GLN A 2 -4.70 -8.97 -19.44
CA GLN A 2 -3.35 -8.84 -20.04
C GLN A 2 -2.55 -7.65 -19.49
N LEU A 3 -3.15 -6.46 -19.41
CA LEU A 3 -2.49 -5.27 -18.88
C LEU A 3 -2.09 -5.43 -17.41
N GLU A 4 -2.99 -5.94 -16.56
CA GLU A 4 -2.70 -6.21 -15.15
C GLU A 4 -1.52 -7.19 -15.01
N SER A 5 -1.50 -8.27 -15.78
CA SER A 5 -0.39 -9.22 -15.79
C SER A 5 0.93 -8.60 -16.22
N LEU A 6 0.91 -7.68 -17.19
CA LEU A 6 2.11 -6.96 -17.63
C LEU A 6 2.65 -6.02 -16.55
N VAL A 7 1.78 -5.24 -15.90
CA VAL A 7 2.21 -4.33 -14.81
C VAL A 7 2.72 -5.13 -13.61
N GLN A 8 2.05 -6.23 -13.26
CA GLN A 8 2.50 -7.15 -12.21
C GLN A 8 3.86 -7.79 -12.53
N MET A 9 4.09 -8.17 -13.79
CA MET A 9 5.37 -8.69 -14.24
C MET A 9 6.47 -7.61 -14.15
N LEU A 10 6.19 -6.38 -14.58
CA LEU A 10 7.11 -5.26 -14.47
C LEU A 10 7.51 -4.99 -13.01
N TRP A 11 6.53 -4.92 -12.11
CA TRP A 11 6.78 -4.72 -10.69
C TRP A 11 7.58 -5.89 -10.07
N THR A 12 7.26 -7.13 -10.45
CA THR A 12 8.02 -8.31 -10.00
C THR A 12 9.48 -8.26 -10.47
N LEU A 13 9.72 -7.82 -11.71
CA LEU A 13 11.07 -7.65 -12.24
C LEU A 13 11.84 -6.56 -11.50
N GLN A 14 11.20 -5.42 -11.23
CA GLN A 14 11.77 -4.31 -10.45
C GLN A 14 12.18 -4.78 -9.04
N ARG A 15 11.32 -5.54 -8.35
CA ARG A 15 11.66 -6.11 -7.02
C ARG A 15 12.85 -7.04 -7.07
N LYS A 16 12.94 -7.90 -8.10
CA LYS A 16 14.10 -8.79 -8.28
C LYS A 16 15.38 -8.02 -8.57
N GLN A 17 15.30 -6.96 -9.36
CA GLN A 17 16.44 -6.07 -9.63
C GLN A 17 16.90 -5.35 -8.35
N ALA A 18 15.98 -4.83 -7.54
CA ALA A 18 16.29 -4.21 -6.26
C ALA A 18 16.98 -5.18 -5.30
N ALA A 19 16.46 -6.39 -5.16
CA ALA A 19 17.09 -7.42 -4.34
C ALA A 19 18.49 -7.78 -4.84
N HIS A 20 18.69 -7.88 -6.16
CA HIS A 20 19.99 -8.19 -6.75
C HIS A 20 21.00 -7.05 -6.60
N ALA A 21 20.56 -5.80 -6.64
CA ALA A 21 21.41 -4.62 -6.45
C ALA A 21 21.79 -4.38 -4.97
N GLY A 22 21.20 -5.12 -4.02
CA GLY A 22 21.44 -4.92 -2.58
C GLY A 22 20.49 -3.91 -1.93
N GLY A 23 19.40 -3.52 -2.59
CA GLY A 23 18.36 -2.65 -2.06
C GLY A 23 17.84 -1.62 -3.05
N SER A 24 16.73 -0.96 -2.70
CA SER A 24 16.06 0.08 -3.51
C SER A 24 17.00 1.25 -3.86
N LEU A 25 17.84 1.68 -2.90
CA LEU A 25 18.80 2.76 -3.08
C LEU A 25 19.96 2.41 -4.03
N GLN A 26 20.21 1.13 -4.30
CA GLN A 26 21.30 0.69 -5.18
C GLN A 26 20.85 0.44 -6.63
N VAL A 27 19.54 0.45 -6.89
CA VAL A 27 19.01 0.24 -8.25
C VAL A 27 19.40 1.39 -9.16
N THR A 28 19.86 1.04 -10.35
CA THR A 28 20.20 1.95 -11.45
C THR A 28 19.24 1.70 -12.62
N ASN A 29 18.98 2.74 -13.41
CA ASN A 29 18.04 2.67 -14.53
C ASN A 29 18.59 1.90 -15.74
N HIS A 30 18.81 0.60 -15.61
CA HIS A 30 19.33 -0.25 -16.68
C HIS A 30 18.34 -0.48 -17.82
N LEU A 31 17.04 -0.33 -17.55
CA LEU A 31 15.99 -0.52 -18.55
C LEU A 31 15.77 0.72 -19.42
N ALA A 32 16.56 1.79 -19.23
CA ALA A 32 16.41 3.07 -19.90
C ALA A 32 14.97 3.61 -19.81
N ALA A 33 14.31 3.38 -18.65
CA ALA A 33 13.00 3.93 -18.39
C ALA A 33 13.06 5.46 -18.45
N THR A 34 11.98 6.06 -18.92
CA THR A 34 11.87 7.49 -19.17
C THR A 34 10.73 8.09 -18.35
N GLY A 35 10.66 9.42 -18.29
CA GLY A 35 9.52 10.11 -17.68
C GLY A 35 8.18 9.73 -18.33
N THR A 36 8.17 9.39 -19.61
CA THR A 36 6.97 8.91 -20.33
C THR A 36 6.47 7.59 -19.77
N ASP A 37 7.36 6.66 -19.41
CA ASP A 37 6.98 5.37 -18.83
C ASP A 37 6.33 5.56 -17.45
N VAL A 38 6.86 6.50 -16.66
CA VAL A 38 6.29 6.89 -15.37
C VAL A 38 4.90 7.52 -15.54
N ASP A 39 4.71 8.41 -16.51
CA ASP A 39 3.41 9.04 -16.80
C ASP A 39 2.36 7.99 -17.21
N ILE A 40 2.72 7.04 -18.07
CA ILE A 40 1.82 5.95 -18.48
C ILE A 40 1.37 5.14 -17.26
N LEU A 41 2.29 4.70 -16.41
CA LEU A 41 1.96 3.92 -15.21
C LEU A 41 1.11 4.72 -14.21
N THR A 42 1.40 6.01 -14.06
CA THR A 42 0.64 6.90 -13.18
C THR A 42 -0.81 7.03 -13.65
N ARG A 43 -1.02 7.24 -14.96
CA ARG A 43 -2.37 7.31 -15.56
C ARG A 43 -3.11 5.99 -15.47
N LEU A 44 -2.42 4.87 -15.72
CA LEU A 44 -3.01 3.54 -15.59
C LEU A 44 -3.53 3.26 -14.18
N ALA A 45 -2.85 3.76 -13.15
CA ALA A 45 -3.29 3.57 -11.77
C ALA A 45 -4.54 4.40 -11.42
N TRP A 46 -4.78 5.51 -12.12
CA TRP A 46 -5.96 6.36 -11.93
C TRP A 46 -7.09 6.10 -12.93
N ASP A 47 -6.95 5.10 -13.78
CA ASP A 47 -8.06 4.61 -14.58
C ASP A 47 -9.19 4.09 -13.66
N ALA A 48 -10.44 4.42 -13.99
CA ALA A 48 -11.60 4.04 -13.19
C ALA A 48 -11.80 2.51 -13.12
N HIS A 49 -11.24 1.77 -14.08
CA HIS A 49 -11.28 0.32 -14.14
C HIS A 49 -10.02 -0.34 -13.60
N ALA A 50 -9.04 0.44 -13.12
CA ALA A 50 -7.83 -0.10 -12.52
C ALA A 50 -8.18 -0.90 -11.26
N THR A 51 -7.83 -2.18 -11.26
CA THR A 51 -7.99 -3.05 -10.10
C THR A 51 -7.01 -2.64 -8.99
N PRO A 52 -7.27 -3.01 -7.72
CA PRO A 52 -6.31 -2.78 -6.65
C PRO A 52 -4.95 -3.43 -6.92
N LEU A 53 -4.92 -4.63 -7.53
CA LEU A 53 -3.66 -5.27 -7.93
C LEU A 53 -2.91 -4.46 -8.97
N GLN A 54 -3.61 -3.89 -9.96
CA GLN A 54 -2.99 -3.03 -10.94
C GLN A 54 -2.43 -1.75 -10.29
N LYS A 55 -3.20 -1.12 -9.39
CA LYS A 55 -2.74 0.06 -8.65
C LYS A 55 -1.51 -0.23 -7.80
N GLN A 56 -1.50 -1.34 -7.07
CA GLN A 56 -0.35 -1.79 -6.28
C GLN A 56 0.91 -1.91 -7.16
N ALA A 57 0.79 -2.62 -8.28
CA ALA A 57 1.94 -2.81 -9.17
C ALA A 57 2.39 -1.52 -9.84
N CYS A 58 1.46 -0.61 -10.18
CA CYS A 58 1.81 0.72 -10.67
C CYS A 58 2.60 1.52 -9.62
N VAL A 59 2.16 1.53 -8.35
CA VAL A 59 2.90 2.17 -7.25
C VAL A 59 4.32 1.64 -7.17
N GLY A 60 4.48 0.33 -7.12
CA GLY A 60 5.81 -0.25 -7.00
C GLY A 60 6.69 0.00 -8.22
N ALA A 61 6.14 -0.08 -9.43
CA ALA A 61 6.89 0.19 -10.65
C ALA A 61 7.31 1.67 -10.74
N VAL A 62 6.42 2.62 -10.47
CA VAL A 62 6.74 4.06 -10.50
C VAL A 62 7.82 4.39 -9.47
N CYS A 63 7.65 3.94 -8.22
CA CYS A 63 8.63 4.24 -7.17
C CYS A 63 10.00 3.65 -7.49
N ALA A 64 10.05 2.41 -7.99
CA ALA A 64 11.32 1.77 -8.33
C ALA A 64 12.00 2.41 -9.56
N ILE A 65 11.25 2.77 -10.60
CA ILE A 65 11.78 3.52 -11.76
C ILE A 65 12.34 4.87 -11.30
N CYS A 66 11.56 5.64 -10.54
CA CYS A 66 11.99 6.95 -10.09
C CYS A 66 13.21 6.88 -9.15
N ALA A 67 13.23 5.93 -8.21
CA ALA A 67 14.38 5.70 -7.34
C ALA A 67 15.66 5.37 -8.13
N SER A 68 15.52 4.78 -9.33
CA SER A 68 16.65 4.44 -10.19
C SER A 68 17.29 5.64 -10.91
N PHE A 69 16.59 6.79 -10.98
CA PHE A 69 17.12 8.03 -11.56
C PHE A 69 18.05 8.80 -10.62
N LYS A 70 18.01 8.54 -9.31
CA LYS A 70 18.86 9.19 -8.28
C LYS A 70 18.80 10.72 -8.32
N SER A 71 17.62 11.28 -8.60
CA SER A 71 17.41 12.73 -8.64
C SER A 71 16.29 13.15 -7.69
N SER A 72 16.40 14.36 -7.15
CA SER A 72 15.36 14.93 -6.29
C SER A 72 14.03 15.09 -7.03
N GLU A 73 14.06 15.42 -8.32
CA GLU A 73 12.88 15.52 -9.18
C GLU A 73 12.15 14.17 -9.29
N ALA A 74 12.88 13.09 -9.59
CA ALA A 74 12.28 11.76 -9.70
C ALA A 74 11.72 11.29 -8.34
N THR A 75 12.46 11.49 -7.25
CA THR A 75 12.00 11.19 -5.90
C THR A 75 10.75 11.99 -5.54
N HIS A 76 10.68 13.26 -5.96
CA HIS A 76 9.50 14.11 -5.77
C HIS A 76 8.28 13.56 -6.52
N VAL A 77 8.44 13.15 -7.77
CA VAL A 77 7.36 12.53 -8.57
C VAL A 77 6.85 11.24 -7.91
N ALA A 78 7.76 10.35 -7.53
CA ALA A 78 7.38 9.10 -6.87
C ALA A 78 6.70 9.32 -5.52
N ALA A 79 7.25 10.20 -4.68
CA ALA A 79 6.68 10.53 -3.38
C ALA A 79 5.26 11.10 -3.54
N ARG A 80 5.03 12.04 -4.47
CA ARG A 80 3.68 12.58 -4.72
C ARG A 80 2.71 11.49 -5.17
N PHE A 81 3.13 10.62 -6.08
CA PHE A 81 2.28 9.54 -6.57
C PHE A 81 1.91 8.56 -5.45
N ALA A 82 2.91 8.09 -4.70
CA ALA A 82 2.69 7.17 -3.58
C ALA A 82 1.85 7.81 -2.47
N LEU A 83 2.06 9.09 -2.14
CA LEU A 83 1.22 9.83 -1.19
C LEU A 83 -0.24 9.94 -1.65
N GLY A 84 -0.47 10.05 -2.96
CA GLY A 84 -1.82 10.01 -3.53
C GLY A 84 -2.49 8.64 -3.33
N MET A 85 -1.73 7.56 -3.51
CA MET A 85 -2.20 6.18 -3.31
C MET A 85 -2.36 5.80 -1.84
N LEU A 86 -1.61 6.44 -0.95
CA LEU A 86 -1.65 6.24 0.50
C LEU A 86 -2.94 6.78 1.14
N GLN A 87 -3.63 7.72 0.49
CA GLN A 87 -4.78 8.42 1.08
C GLN A 87 -5.87 7.46 1.58
N VAL A 88 -6.32 7.70 2.81
CA VAL A 88 -7.44 7.00 3.45
C VAL A 88 -8.59 7.97 3.59
N ASP A 89 -9.37 8.10 2.50
CA ASP A 89 -10.51 9.00 2.46
C ASP A 89 -11.72 8.46 3.26
N GLY A 90 -12.73 9.31 3.44
CA GLY A 90 -13.94 8.95 4.18
C GLY A 90 -14.71 7.78 3.56
N ALA A 91 -14.62 7.59 2.25
CA ALA A 91 -15.29 6.48 1.55
C ALA A 91 -14.63 5.14 1.93
N LEU A 92 -13.30 5.07 1.92
CA LEU A 92 -12.56 3.89 2.36
C LEU A 92 -12.79 3.61 3.84
N GLN A 93 -12.80 4.63 4.69
CA GLN A 93 -13.06 4.43 6.13
C GLN A 93 -14.46 3.85 6.36
N THR A 94 -15.47 4.36 5.65
CA THR A 94 -16.84 3.87 5.72
C THR A 94 -16.95 2.44 5.21
N ALA A 95 -16.36 2.14 4.05
CA ALA A 95 -16.32 0.79 3.48
C ALA A 95 -15.61 -0.20 4.42
N THR A 96 -14.49 0.22 5.01
CA THR A 96 -13.73 -0.57 5.98
C THR A 96 -14.57 -0.87 7.23
N ALA A 97 -15.23 0.14 7.80
CA ALA A 97 -16.10 -0.06 8.96
C ALA A 97 -17.26 -1.02 8.65
N ALA A 98 -17.86 -0.90 7.46
CA ALA A 98 -18.94 -1.79 7.03
C ALA A 98 -18.45 -3.23 6.81
N ALA A 99 -17.30 -3.42 6.16
CA ALA A 99 -16.72 -4.74 5.93
C ALA A 99 -16.29 -5.45 7.23
N LEU A 100 -15.77 -4.68 8.20
CA LEU A 100 -15.28 -5.21 9.48
C LEU A 100 -16.37 -5.34 10.57
N SER A 101 -17.61 -5.02 10.22
CA SER A 101 -18.78 -5.27 11.06
C SER A 101 -19.03 -6.77 11.26
N SER A 102 -19.77 -7.13 12.31
CA SER A 102 -20.03 -8.53 12.67
C SER A 102 -20.68 -9.30 11.50
N PRO A 103 -20.41 -10.62 11.39
CA PRO A 103 -20.96 -11.42 10.31
C PRO A 103 -22.50 -11.34 10.29
N PRO A 104 -23.11 -11.27 9.10
CA PRO A 104 -24.56 -11.20 8.99
C PRO A 104 -25.21 -12.43 9.66
N PRO A 105 -26.36 -12.26 10.35
CA PRO A 105 -27.01 -13.33 11.10
C PRO A 105 -27.36 -14.51 10.18
N LEU A 106 -27.33 -15.72 10.75
CA LEU A 106 -27.75 -16.95 10.08
C LEU A 106 -29.27 -16.89 9.79
N ALA A 107 -29.66 -16.24 8.70
CA ALA A 107 -31.03 -16.28 8.19
C ALA A 107 -31.32 -17.63 7.50
N ALA A 108 -32.59 -17.92 7.22
CA ALA A 108 -33.04 -19.21 6.65
C ALA A 108 -32.25 -19.61 5.39
N LYS A 109 -32.09 -20.93 5.19
CA LYS A 109 -31.07 -21.65 4.38
C LYS A 109 -30.78 -21.17 2.93
N GLY A 110 -31.52 -20.22 2.36
CA GLY A 110 -31.28 -19.63 1.04
C GLY A 110 -30.58 -18.28 1.07
N GLU A 111 -31.21 -17.27 1.70
CA GLU A 111 -30.71 -15.87 1.71
C GLU A 111 -29.38 -15.73 2.47
N ALA A 112 -29.14 -16.56 3.48
CA ALA A 112 -27.91 -16.51 4.26
C ALA A 112 -26.65 -16.77 3.42
N THR A 113 -26.74 -17.57 2.35
CA THR A 113 -25.57 -17.91 1.53
C THR A 113 -25.09 -16.72 0.70
N ASP A 114 -26.02 -16.01 0.04
CA ASP A 114 -25.66 -14.84 -0.79
C ASP A 114 -25.27 -13.64 0.06
N VAL A 115 -25.90 -13.45 1.21
CA VAL A 115 -25.50 -12.41 2.18
C VAL A 115 -24.08 -12.68 2.70
N ARG A 116 -23.78 -13.93 3.08
CA ARG A 116 -22.42 -14.34 3.49
C ARG A 116 -21.41 -14.15 2.36
N ARG A 117 -21.74 -14.54 1.13
CA ARG A 117 -20.85 -14.37 -0.03
C ARG A 117 -20.53 -12.89 -0.27
N ARG A 118 -21.54 -12.01 -0.24
CA ARG A 118 -21.35 -10.56 -0.38
C ARG A 118 -20.51 -9.98 0.75
N TRP A 119 -20.75 -10.39 1.98
CA TRP A 119 -19.93 -9.93 3.12
C TRP A 119 -18.46 -10.35 2.99
N MET A 120 -18.18 -11.60 2.61
CA MET A 120 -16.80 -12.04 2.34
C MET A 120 -16.17 -11.27 1.17
N ALA A 121 -16.92 -11.03 0.10
CA ALA A 121 -16.44 -10.24 -1.03
C ALA A 121 -16.11 -8.80 -0.62
N ASN A 122 -16.91 -8.18 0.25
CA ASN A 122 -16.63 -6.84 0.77
C ASN A 122 -15.35 -6.81 1.63
N ILE A 123 -15.10 -7.85 2.43
CA ILE A 123 -13.85 -7.99 3.18
C ILE A 123 -12.67 -8.10 2.23
N THR A 124 -12.75 -8.98 1.23
CA THR A 124 -11.67 -9.16 0.24
C THR A 124 -11.41 -7.89 -0.56
N ALA A 125 -12.45 -7.17 -0.97
CA ALA A 125 -12.31 -5.88 -1.64
C ALA A 125 -11.62 -4.85 -0.73
N THR A 126 -11.97 -4.83 0.55
CA THR A 126 -11.34 -3.96 1.55
C THR A 126 -9.87 -4.34 1.76
N ASP A 127 -9.57 -5.63 1.91
CA ASP A 127 -8.19 -6.13 1.99
C ASP A 127 -7.39 -5.66 0.76
N ALA A 128 -7.95 -5.75 -0.45
CA ALA A 128 -7.28 -5.33 -1.67
C ALA A 128 -6.96 -3.82 -1.69
N GLU A 129 -7.86 -2.96 -1.17
CA GLU A 129 -7.61 -1.53 -1.04
C GLU A 129 -6.51 -1.19 -0.02
N TRP A 130 -6.47 -1.90 1.11
CA TRP A 130 -5.39 -1.73 2.10
C TRP A 130 -4.04 -2.22 1.59
N ARG A 131 -4.03 -3.24 0.71
CA ARG A 131 -2.82 -3.73 0.05
C ARG A 131 -2.10 -2.63 -0.73
N VAL A 132 -2.83 -1.84 -1.52
CA VAL A 132 -2.28 -0.73 -2.31
C VAL A 132 -1.59 0.30 -1.40
N ARG A 133 -2.20 0.60 -0.26
CA ARG A 133 -1.69 1.59 0.69
C ARG A 133 -0.51 1.08 1.49
N CYS A 134 -0.53 -0.20 1.86
CA CYS A 134 0.61 -0.88 2.44
C CYS A 134 1.82 -0.78 1.49
N GLU A 135 1.62 -1.10 0.22
CA GLU A 135 2.65 -0.97 -0.83
C GLU A 135 3.18 0.46 -0.96
N ALA A 136 2.28 1.44 -1.01
CA ALA A 136 2.65 2.85 -1.08
C ALA A 136 3.48 3.28 0.13
N SER A 137 3.09 2.90 1.35
CA SER A 137 3.86 3.21 2.55
C SER A 137 5.24 2.56 2.54
N ASN A 138 5.35 1.32 2.08
CA ASN A 138 6.61 0.61 1.98
C ASN A 138 7.56 1.31 1.01
N HIS A 139 7.08 1.66 -0.18
CA HIS A 139 7.90 2.37 -1.15
C HIS A 139 8.23 3.81 -0.76
N ILE A 140 7.36 4.50 -0.02
CA ILE A 140 7.72 5.80 0.55
C ILE A 140 8.89 5.63 1.52
N MET A 141 8.86 4.64 2.41
CA MET A 141 10.00 4.38 3.32
C MET A 141 11.27 4.09 2.50
N ASP A 142 11.18 3.24 1.48
CA ASP A 142 12.31 2.90 0.60
C ASP A 142 12.95 4.12 -0.07
N LEU A 143 12.16 5.11 -0.48
CA LEU A 143 12.64 6.34 -1.12
C LEU A 143 13.42 7.25 -0.16
N PHE A 144 13.21 7.09 1.14
CA PHE A 144 13.75 7.97 2.19
C PHE A 144 14.52 7.20 3.27
N LEU A 145 15.07 6.03 2.92
CA LEU A 145 15.93 5.24 3.81
C LEU A 145 17.18 6.00 4.26
N ASP A 146 17.66 6.93 3.43
CA ASP A 146 18.71 7.89 3.79
C ASP A 146 18.17 9.32 3.82
N GLU A 147 19.02 10.28 4.19
CA GLU A 147 18.65 11.69 4.35
C GLU A 147 18.81 12.52 3.07
N THR A 148 19.24 11.92 1.95
CA THR A 148 19.66 12.64 0.73
C THR A 148 18.57 13.56 0.17
N HIS A 149 17.31 13.16 0.28
CA HIS A 149 16.17 13.89 -0.28
C HIS A 149 15.22 14.45 0.79
N ASP A 150 15.66 14.51 2.05
CA ASP A 150 14.79 14.95 3.14
C ASP A 150 14.40 16.43 3.00
N ASP A 151 15.39 17.29 2.79
CA ASP A 151 15.19 18.74 2.68
C ASP A 151 14.49 19.15 1.37
N ALA A 152 14.76 18.42 0.29
CA ALA A 152 14.24 18.75 -1.04
C ALA A 152 12.83 18.17 -1.29
N VAL A 153 12.47 17.07 -0.61
CA VAL A 153 11.25 16.31 -0.92
C VAL A 153 10.47 15.88 0.32
N TYR A 154 11.09 15.18 1.28
CA TYR A 154 10.37 14.59 2.42
C TYR A 154 9.63 15.64 3.25
N ILE A 155 10.33 16.72 3.61
CA ILE A 155 9.80 17.81 4.42
C ILE A 155 8.78 18.65 3.63
N PRO A 156 9.09 19.17 2.42
CA PRO A 156 8.13 20.01 1.69
C PRO A 156 6.85 19.30 1.27
N LEU A 157 6.89 17.97 1.08
CA LEU A 157 5.69 17.18 0.77
C LEU A 157 4.95 16.66 2.02
N HIS A 158 5.41 17.01 3.23
CA HIS A 158 4.82 16.55 4.49
C HIS A 158 4.70 15.03 4.58
N VAL A 159 5.68 14.31 4.05
CA VAL A 159 5.68 12.83 3.99
C VAL A 159 5.50 12.24 5.39
N HIS A 160 6.19 12.81 6.37
CA HIS A 160 6.11 12.38 7.77
C HIS A 160 4.68 12.39 8.32
N VAL A 161 3.99 13.52 8.13
CA VAL A 161 2.62 13.72 8.61
C VAL A 161 1.66 12.74 7.93
N ALA A 162 1.81 12.53 6.63
CA ALA A 162 0.98 11.61 5.87
C ALA A 162 1.16 10.15 6.33
N LEU A 163 2.41 9.70 6.46
CA LEU A 163 2.75 8.36 6.96
C LEU A 163 2.23 8.14 8.38
N LYS A 164 2.42 9.11 9.28
CA LYS A 164 1.93 9.05 10.65
C LYS A 164 0.39 8.98 10.71
N SER A 165 -0.29 9.74 9.85
CA SER A 165 -1.75 9.73 9.75
C SER A 165 -2.30 8.42 9.19
N PHE A 166 -1.54 7.73 8.33
CA PHE A 166 -1.88 6.42 7.80
C PHE A 166 -1.68 5.27 8.80
N LEU A 167 -0.60 5.33 9.61
CA LEU A 167 -0.20 4.22 10.48
C LEU A 167 -1.30 3.79 11.46
N GLY A 168 -1.97 4.75 12.12
CA GLY A 168 -3.03 4.46 13.09
C GLY A 168 -4.21 3.69 12.50
N PRO A 169 -4.84 4.19 11.42
CA PRO A 169 -5.86 3.46 10.68
C PRO A 169 -5.41 2.07 10.21
N PHE A 170 -4.17 1.95 9.70
CA PHE A 170 -3.67 0.68 9.20
C PHE A 170 -3.47 -0.37 10.30
N GLN A 171 -2.87 0.01 11.44
CA GLN A 171 -2.74 -0.88 12.59
C GLN A 171 -4.10 -1.29 13.15
N SER A 172 -5.05 -0.35 13.20
CA SER A 172 -6.43 -0.61 13.63
C SER A 172 -7.13 -1.61 12.71
N TYR A 173 -6.93 -1.45 11.39
CA TYR A 173 -7.40 -2.37 10.37
C TYR A 173 -6.86 -3.79 10.60
N LEU A 174 -5.53 -3.94 10.67
CA LEU A 174 -4.86 -5.23 10.87
C LEU A 174 -5.38 -5.95 12.13
N LYS A 175 -5.46 -5.22 13.25
CA LYS A 175 -5.94 -5.76 14.52
C LYS A 175 -7.39 -6.22 14.41
N ARG A 176 -8.28 -5.39 13.87
CA ARG A 176 -9.71 -5.74 13.75
C ARG A 176 -9.92 -6.88 12.78
N ARG A 177 -9.21 -6.92 11.65
CA ARG A 177 -9.28 -8.00 10.68
C ARG A 177 -8.87 -9.34 11.28
N GLN A 178 -7.83 -9.38 12.12
CA GLN A 178 -7.41 -10.59 12.84
C GLN A 178 -8.44 -11.03 13.91
N GLN A 179 -9.07 -10.07 14.60
CA GLN A 179 -10.20 -10.38 15.50
C GLN A 179 -11.38 -10.96 14.73
N LEU A 180 -11.71 -10.38 13.58
CA LEU A 180 -12.83 -10.79 12.75
C LEU A 180 -12.67 -12.22 12.23
N VAL A 181 -11.47 -12.65 11.84
CA VAL A 181 -11.21 -14.07 11.48
C VAL A 181 -11.58 -14.99 12.62
N ARG A 182 -11.14 -14.67 13.84
CA ARG A 182 -11.43 -15.48 15.03
C ARG A 182 -12.92 -15.49 15.38
N GLU A 183 -13.58 -14.34 15.31
CA GLU A 183 -15.02 -14.20 15.56
C GLU A 183 -15.85 -14.96 14.52
N ALA A 184 -15.55 -14.79 13.24
CA ALA A 184 -16.25 -15.45 12.14
C ALA A 184 -16.13 -16.97 12.23
N GLN A 185 -14.93 -17.48 12.53
CA GLN A 185 -14.71 -18.91 12.69
C GLN A 185 -15.40 -19.46 13.94
N ARG A 186 -15.22 -18.80 15.10
CA ARG A 186 -15.75 -19.27 16.39
C ARG A 186 -17.27 -19.21 16.47
N ASN A 187 -17.87 -18.10 16.04
CA ASN A 187 -19.29 -17.82 16.28
C ASN A 187 -20.17 -18.24 15.10
N HIS A 188 -19.64 -18.27 13.88
CA HIS A 188 -20.42 -18.49 12.66
C HIS A 188 -19.90 -19.67 11.81
N ARG A 189 -18.79 -20.31 12.21
CA ARG A 189 -18.11 -21.37 11.43
C ARG A 189 -17.78 -20.91 10.00
N ILE A 190 -17.37 -19.66 9.87
CA ILE A 190 -16.97 -19.05 8.60
C ILE A 190 -15.46 -18.91 8.56
N THR A 191 -14.83 -19.62 7.62
CA THR A 191 -13.44 -19.37 7.25
C THR A 191 -13.39 -18.19 6.30
N LEU A 192 -12.80 -17.08 6.76
CA LEU A 192 -12.49 -15.95 5.89
C LEU A 192 -11.24 -16.26 5.05
N PRO A 193 -11.13 -15.70 3.83
CA PRO A 193 -9.89 -15.71 3.09
C PRO A 193 -8.76 -15.14 3.96
N GLU A 194 -7.59 -15.77 3.90
CA GLU A 194 -6.39 -15.20 4.50
C GLU A 194 -5.99 -13.95 3.72
N ILE A 195 -5.40 -12.98 4.42
CA ILE A 195 -4.72 -11.89 3.73
C ILE A 195 -3.42 -12.48 3.20
N ASP A 196 -3.27 -12.53 1.87
CA ASP A 196 -1.98 -12.85 1.27
C ASP A 196 -0.93 -11.89 1.86
N ASP A 197 0.19 -12.45 2.32
CA ASP A 197 1.28 -11.70 2.95
C ASP A 197 0.91 -10.94 4.24
N ALA A 198 -0.03 -11.47 5.05
CA ALA A 198 -0.37 -10.89 6.36
C ALA A 198 0.83 -10.70 7.32
N ALA A 199 1.91 -11.48 7.14
CA ALA A 199 3.17 -11.27 7.86
C ALA A 199 3.88 -10.01 7.38
N HIS A 200 3.98 -9.82 6.07
CA HIS A 200 4.58 -8.64 5.47
C HIS A 200 3.83 -7.36 5.86
N TRP A 201 2.50 -7.36 5.93
CA TRP A 201 1.76 -6.15 6.31
C TRP A 201 2.04 -5.73 7.76
N ARG A 202 2.24 -6.70 8.66
CA ARG A 202 2.65 -6.43 10.05
C ARG A 202 4.07 -5.90 10.10
N GLU A 203 4.98 -6.51 9.35
CA GLU A 203 6.36 -6.03 9.19
C GLU A 203 6.39 -4.57 8.68
N VAL A 204 5.60 -4.24 7.66
CA VAL A 204 5.50 -2.87 7.14
C VAL A 204 4.99 -1.90 8.22
N ALA A 205 4.00 -2.29 9.02
CA ALA A 205 3.50 -1.44 10.11
C ALA A 205 4.55 -1.23 11.22
N GLU A 206 5.34 -2.25 11.53
CA GLU A 206 6.44 -2.18 12.50
C GLU A 206 7.58 -1.30 11.98
N ASN A 207 8.02 -1.55 10.73
CA ASN A 207 9.04 -0.76 10.04
C ASN A 207 8.61 0.71 9.92
N LEU A 208 7.33 0.97 9.63
CA LEU A 208 6.81 2.33 9.54
C LEU A 208 6.85 3.06 10.89
N SER A 209 6.53 2.38 11.99
CA SER A 209 6.66 2.97 13.32
C SER A 209 8.12 3.35 13.61
N ALA A 210 9.06 2.41 13.37
CA ALA A 210 10.48 2.65 13.58
C ALA A 210 11.04 3.75 12.67
N PHE A 211 10.60 3.78 11.40
CA PHE A 211 10.99 4.80 10.44
C PHE A 211 10.55 6.21 10.86
N LEU A 212 9.31 6.35 11.34
CA LEU A 212 8.81 7.64 11.84
C LEU A 212 9.59 8.10 13.07
N GLU A 213 9.90 7.20 14.00
CA GLU A 213 10.73 7.52 15.16
C GLU A 213 12.13 7.97 14.74
N TYR A 214 12.75 7.23 13.82
CA TYR A 214 14.07 7.56 13.28
C TYR A 214 14.09 8.95 12.62
N LYS A 215 13.15 9.23 11.71
CA LYS A 215 13.06 10.55 11.05
C LYS A 215 12.80 11.67 12.05
N THR A 216 11.99 11.42 13.09
CA THR A 216 11.77 12.40 14.18
C THR A 216 13.06 12.75 14.92
N GLN A 217 13.93 11.76 15.17
CA GLN A 217 15.19 11.96 15.87
C GLN A 217 16.23 12.70 15.01
N HIS A 218 16.28 12.43 13.70
CA HIS A 218 17.32 12.95 12.80
C HIS A 218 16.96 14.29 12.15
N ILE A 219 15.70 14.49 11.78
CA ILE A 219 15.23 15.76 11.18
C ILE A 219 14.84 16.77 12.26
N GLY A 220 14.24 16.29 13.37
CA GLY A 220 13.73 17.12 14.46
C GLY A 220 12.25 17.49 14.30
N ARG A 221 11.52 17.51 15.42
CA ARG A 221 10.06 17.72 15.46
C ARG A 221 9.60 19.06 14.88
N ASP A 222 10.39 20.11 15.02
CA ASP A 222 9.98 21.45 14.58
C ASP A 222 9.96 21.60 13.05
N ARG A 223 10.64 20.69 12.34
CA ARG A 223 10.74 20.68 10.88
C ARG A 223 9.73 19.73 10.22
N LEU A 224 9.14 18.80 10.97
CA LEU A 224 8.28 17.71 10.50
C LEU A 224 6.80 18.02 10.69
#